data_AF-A0AAV9UB66-F1
#
_entry.id   AF-A0AAV9UB66-F1
#
_cell.length_a   1.000
_cell.length_b   1.000
_cell.length_c   1.000
_cell.angle_alpha   90.00
_cell.angle_beta   90.00
_cell.angle_gamma   90.00
#
_symmetry.space_group_name_H-M   'P 1'
#
loop_
_entity.id
_entity.type
_entity.pdbx_description
1 polymer ?
#
loop_
_entity_poly.entity_id
_entity_poly.type
_entity_poly.pdbx_seq_one_letter_code
_entity_poly.pdbx_strand_id
1 'polypeptide(L)'
;MRSRSYLATVSIGAVLVILLSMRTGLYLQTEATEVRAKWQDLTTEEALERVRKESNFGYHYAAVDEAYDKDSFSWRDQEWLQNVWTASESDINRSRRVETIKRLYGLRGEGDWLDHVEDLDDEGLPPLTKAVQRYIYNHQHPKNCSEKQFILMRNFPNDENFGLGAAVFSVSMNLNMALRFDRVLLYDPEGGPGRHFIDPSSYDLCGKSMDCFFEPLTSCTVDDLTEENHIVLPAEKILPQDLMSTPASSAPPVFGVALQKLFPMMTPDAIKYWWRGQAASYIMRFNARTMAELRRKRMDESLQHSVRSDGETVKEGSEIPFPLPAGSVSMHVRHGDKGIEMKLKPFKDYLNAAERFISHNPLNYRKIAFISTENADVLDEAKKNVETEIAKYHVLEAKARTTSDWLWTWYWSTIPRANIGPEAQLETFGNRTDMTINWFLQLMMALECDLMIGTRASGWNRLLDNLRCGWLAKCQQPFIDVGDDEDWVFYGI
;
A
#
# COMPACT_ATOMS: atom_id res chain seq x y z
N MET A 1 20.60 69.48 -32.54
CA MET A 1 20.96 68.34 -33.41
C MET A 1 21.37 67.17 -32.50
N ARG A 2 20.61 66.06 -32.60
CA ARG A 2 20.88 64.68 -32.15
C ARG A 2 21.23 64.42 -30.67
N SER A 3 20.20 64.12 -29.88
CA SER A 3 20.29 63.19 -28.74
C SER A 3 20.39 61.75 -29.26
N ARG A 4 21.29 60.93 -28.71
CA ARG A 4 21.32 59.48 -28.93
C ARG A 4 20.88 58.77 -27.64
N SER A 5 19.77 58.04 -27.75
CA SER A 5 19.31 57.07 -26.76
C SER A 5 20.17 55.81 -26.81
N TYR A 6 20.62 55.32 -25.65
CA TYR A 6 21.15 53.97 -25.52
C TYR A 6 20.05 53.07 -24.95
N LEU A 7 19.53 52.18 -25.80
CA LEU A 7 18.73 51.03 -25.44
C LEU A 7 19.62 50.05 -24.64
N ALA A 8 19.28 49.81 -23.38
CA ALA A 8 19.85 48.72 -22.61
C ALA A 8 19.31 47.38 -23.13
N THR A 9 20.18 46.60 -23.77
CA THR A 9 19.91 45.21 -24.14
C THR A 9 20.14 44.36 -22.88
N VAL A 10 19.07 44.02 -22.17
CA VAL A 10 19.14 43.03 -21.08
C VAL A 10 19.23 41.65 -21.73
N SER A 11 20.34 40.95 -21.52
CA SER A 11 20.58 39.62 -22.06
C SER A 11 19.63 38.59 -21.44
N ILE A 12 18.79 38.01 -22.29
CA ILE A 12 17.81 36.94 -21.98
C ILE A 12 18.48 35.70 -21.32
N GLY A 13 19.79 35.52 -21.47
CA GLY A 13 20.55 34.43 -20.85
C GLY A 13 20.60 34.46 -19.31
N ALA A 14 20.61 35.63 -18.68
CA ALA A 14 20.72 35.72 -17.22
C ALA A 14 19.42 35.33 -16.50
N VAL A 15 18.27 35.57 -17.13
CA VAL A 15 16.95 35.21 -16.59
C VAL A 15 16.71 33.70 -16.69
N LEU A 16 17.26 33.04 -17.71
CA LEU A 16 17.12 31.58 -17.87
C LEU A 16 17.93 30.79 -16.83
N VAL A 17 19.09 31.31 -16.40
CA VAL A 17 19.95 30.68 -15.38
C VAL A 17 19.34 30.78 -13.98
N ILE A 18 18.67 31.89 -13.66
CA ILE A 18 18.00 32.11 -12.37
C ILE A 18 16.75 31.20 -12.22
N LEU A 19 16.02 30.96 -13.32
CA LEU A 19 14.85 30.06 -13.28
C LEU A 19 15.22 28.57 -13.19
N LEU A 20 16.40 28.17 -13.65
CA LEU A 20 16.91 26.81 -13.53
C LEU A 20 17.46 26.48 -12.13
N SER A 21 18.04 27.47 -11.42
CA SER A 21 18.58 27.25 -10.07
C SER A 21 17.49 27.09 -9.00
N MET A 22 16.36 27.79 -9.15
CA MET A 22 15.23 27.68 -8.21
C MET A 22 14.51 26.31 -8.28
N ARG A 23 14.66 25.55 -9.36
CA ARG A 23 13.97 24.25 -9.55
C ARG A 23 14.82 23.03 -9.19
N THR A 24 16.12 23.21 -8.94
CA THR A 24 17.08 22.11 -8.69
C THR A 24 17.75 22.17 -7.32
N GLY A 25 17.50 23.21 -6.52
CA GLY A 25 18.18 23.39 -5.22
C GLY A 25 19.69 23.65 -5.34
N LEU A 26 20.22 23.74 -6.57
CA LEU A 26 21.59 24.14 -6.85
C LEU A 26 21.66 25.66 -6.80
N TYR A 27 21.82 26.20 -5.59
CA TYR A 27 22.44 27.51 -5.44
C TYR A 27 23.83 27.42 -6.08
N LEU A 28 24.01 28.06 -7.24
CA LEU A 28 25.34 28.48 -7.68
C LEU A 28 25.78 29.58 -6.71
N GLN A 29 26.34 29.16 -5.58
CA GLN A 29 27.24 30.02 -4.81
C GLN A 29 28.46 30.26 -5.70
N THR A 30 28.45 31.38 -6.43
CA THR A 30 29.70 32.06 -6.78
C THR A 30 30.20 32.76 -5.53
N GLU A 31 30.68 31.98 -4.57
CA GLU A 31 31.55 32.44 -3.50
C GLU A 31 32.71 31.47 -3.45
N ALA A 32 33.91 32.01 -3.28
CA ALA A 32 35.17 31.30 -3.32
C ALA A 32 35.08 29.92 -2.64
N THR A 33 35.48 28.87 -3.34
CA THR A 33 35.89 27.62 -2.71
C THR A 33 37.17 27.89 -1.92
N GLU A 34 37.05 28.57 -0.79
CA GLU A 34 37.97 28.36 0.32
C GLU A 34 37.88 26.87 0.65
N VAL A 35 38.91 26.12 0.28
CA VAL A 35 39.12 24.78 0.80
C VAL A 35 39.27 24.93 2.31
N ARG A 36 38.17 24.81 3.05
CA ARG A 36 38.20 24.81 4.51
C ARG A 36 39.08 23.64 4.93
N ALA A 37 40.13 23.91 5.70
CA ALA A 37 40.92 22.86 6.33
C ALA A 37 40.00 21.99 7.20
N LYS A 38 40.21 20.67 7.16
CA LYS A 38 39.43 19.71 7.96
C LYS A 38 39.69 19.98 9.43
N TRP A 39 38.73 19.69 10.31
CA TRP A 39 38.90 19.88 11.76
C TRP A 39 40.18 19.25 12.32
N GLN A 40 40.54 18.07 11.81
CA GLN A 40 41.75 17.34 12.18
C GLN A 40 43.07 18.01 11.74
N ASP A 41 43.01 18.90 10.76
CA ASP A 41 44.16 19.59 10.17
C ASP A 41 44.36 21.00 10.77
N LEU A 42 43.43 21.46 11.64
CA LEU A 42 43.49 22.77 12.28
C LEU A 42 44.43 22.76 13.49
N THR A 43 45.20 23.82 13.66
CA THR A 43 45.84 24.11 14.96
C THR A 43 44.77 24.42 16.01
N THR A 44 45.14 24.32 17.29
CA THR A 44 44.23 24.62 18.40
C THR A 44 43.61 26.02 18.29
N GLU A 45 44.39 27.04 17.93
CA GLU A 45 43.89 28.42 17.82
C GLU A 45 42.95 28.60 16.63
N GLU A 46 43.24 27.94 15.50
CA GLU A 46 42.37 27.96 14.31
C GLU A 46 41.04 27.24 14.57
N ALA A 47 41.08 26.10 15.25
CA ALA A 47 39.88 25.38 15.68
C ALA A 47 39.04 26.23 16.64
N LEU A 48 39.68 26.91 17.60
CA LEU A 48 39.00 27.73 18.59
C LEU A 48 38.37 28.98 17.96
N GLU A 49 39.04 29.60 17.00
CA GLU A 49 38.51 30.70 16.22
C GLU A 49 37.37 30.26 15.30
N ARG A 50 37.46 29.06 14.72
CA ARG A 50 36.37 28.46 13.94
C ARG A 50 35.14 28.20 14.81
N VAL A 51 35.31 27.61 16.00
CA VAL A 51 34.21 27.41 16.96
C VAL A 51 33.60 28.74 17.38
N ARG A 52 34.40 29.77 17.65
CA ARG A 52 33.90 31.13 17.97
C ARG A 52 33.08 31.71 16.82
N LYS A 53 33.61 31.67 15.60
CA LYS A 53 32.90 32.15 14.40
C LYS A 53 31.61 31.38 14.18
N GLU A 54 31.64 30.05 14.30
CA GLU A 54 30.45 29.22 14.20
C GLU A 54 29.46 29.62 15.31
N SER A 55 29.83 29.58 16.60
CA SER A 55 28.93 29.94 17.71
C SER A 55 28.23 31.32 17.60
N ASN A 56 28.83 32.29 16.91
CA ASN A 56 28.26 33.63 16.71
C ASN A 56 27.10 33.70 15.70
N PHE A 57 26.96 32.75 14.76
CA PHE A 57 25.93 32.79 13.71
C PHE A 57 24.66 31.98 14.01
N GLY A 58 24.59 31.29 15.17
CA GLY A 58 23.36 30.71 15.73
C GLY A 58 22.73 29.52 14.97
N TYR A 59 22.97 29.37 13.67
CA TYR A 59 22.52 28.25 12.84
C TYR A 59 23.66 27.75 11.96
N HIS A 60 24.02 26.47 12.10
CA HIS A 60 24.98 25.80 11.25
C HIS A 60 24.33 24.61 10.57
N TYR A 61 24.61 24.46 9.28
CA TYR A 61 24.44 23.19 8.61
C TYR A 61 25.47 22.20 9.17
N ALA A 62 25.14 20.90 9.13
CA ALA A 62 26.09 19.83 9.47
C ALA A 62 27.43 20.08 8.76
N ALA A 63 28.54 19.92 9.48
CA ALA A 63 29.85 20.16 8.90
C ALA A 63 30.11 19.12 7.79
N VAL A 64 30.70 19.54 6.67
CA VAL A 64 31.00 18.63 5.54
C VAL A 64 31.93 17.48 5.98
N ASP A 65 32.71 17.71 7.04
CA ASP A 65 33.60 16.76 7.68
C ASP A 65 33.10 16.22 9.03
N GLU A 66 31.82 16.39 9.36
CA GLU A 66 31.20 15.80 10.54
C GLU A 66 31.34 14.26 10.47
N ALA A 67 32.08 13.69 11.43
CA ALA A 67 32.37 12.27 11.49
C ALA A 67 32.02 11.74 12.88
N TYR A 68 31.28 10.62 12.91
CA TYR A 68 30.94 9.91 14.14
C TYR A 68 32.00 8.85 14.42
N ASP A 69 33.14 9.28 14.97
CA ASP A 69 34.28 8.41 15.29
C ASP A 69 34.01 7.59 16.55
N LYS A 70 33.86 6.27 16.40
CA LYS A 70 33.64 5.36 17.53
C LYS A 70 34.82 5.28 18.47
N ASP A 71 36.03 5.59 18.00
CA ASP A 71 37.25 5.54 18.81
C ASP A 71 37.30 6.72 19.81
N SER A 72 36.50 7.76 19.57
CA SER A 72 36.33 8.91 20.48
C SER A 72 35.34 8.66 21.62
N PHE A 73 34.61 7.53 21.60
CA PHE A 73 33.56 7.24 22.55
C PHE A 73 34.12 6.90 23.92
N SER A 74 33.54 7.50 24.96
CA SER A 74 33.84 7.12 26.33
C SER A 74 33.31 5.72 26.62
N TRP A 75 33.77 5.10 27.72
CA TRP A 75 33.24 3.81 28.17
C TRP A 75 31.71 3.84 28.37
N ARG A 76 31.15 4.98 28.78
CA ARG A 76 29.69 5.17 28.93
C ARG A 76 28.96 5.21 27.60
N ASP A 77 29.56 5.82 26.58
CA ASP A 77 28.98 5.89 25.24
C ASP A 77 28.98 4.51 24.60
N GLN A 78 30.07 3.74 24.79
CA GLN A 78 30.16 2.36 24.33
C GLN A 78 29.17 1.44 25.06
N GLU A 79 29.03 1.58 26.39
CA GLU A 79 28.03 0.85 27.18
C GLU A 79 26.60 1.22 26.73
N TRP A 80 26.32 2.50 26.52
CA TRP A 80 25.02 2.94 26.03
C TRP A 80 24.73 2.39 24.63
N LEU A 81 25.69 2.44 23.69
CA LEU A 81 25.53 1.87 22.35
C LEU A 81 25.31 0.36 22.38
N GLN A 82 26.06 -0.35 23.21
CA GLN A 82 25.87 -1.79 23.39
C GLN A 82 24.46 -2.09 23.90
N ASN A 83 24.02 -1.36 24.94
CA ASN A 83 22.67 -1.46 25.48
C ASN A 83 21.61 -1.17 24.42
N VAL A 84 21.78 -0.10 23.63
CA VAL A 84 20.87 0.27 22.53
C VAL A 84 20.84 -0.81 21.46
N TRP A 85 21.98 -1.39 21.05
CA TRP A 85 21.99 -2.45 20.04
C TRP A 85 21.29 -3.71 20.55
N THR A 86 21.60 -4.17 21.76
CA THR A 86 20.90 -5.32 22.37
C THR A 86 19.42 -5.06 22.59
N ALA A 87 19.04 -3.85 23.01
CA ALA A 87 17.64 -3.47 23.13
C ALA A 87 16.97 -3.45 21.75
N SER A 88 17.61 -2.83 20.75
CA SER A 88 17.07 -2.68 19.39
C SER A 88 16.85 -4.01 18.68
N GLU A 89 17.74 -5.01 18.80
CA GLU A 89 17.50 -6.34 18.22
C GLU A 89 16.31 -7.05 18.88
N SER A 90 16.11 -6.84 20.18
CA SER A 90 14.95 -7.36 20.91
C SER A 90 13.67 -6.57 20.62
N ASP A 91 13.77 -5.25 20.45
CA ASP A 91 12.65 -4.31 20.23
C ASP A 91 12.18 -4.28 18.78
N ILE A 92 13.09 -4.48 17.80
CA ILE A 92 12.72 -4.68 16.39
C ILE A 92 11.92 -5.98 16.26
N ASN A 93 12.30 -7.03 16.97
CA ASN A 93 11.56 -8.29 17.02
C ASN A 93 10.24 -8.21 17.82
N ARG A 94 10.13 -7.27 18.77
CA ARG A 94 8.93 -6.96 19.57
C ARG A 94 8.13 -5.75 19.07
N SER A 95 8.48 -5.19 17.91
CA SER A 95 7.78 -4.04 17.38
C SER A 95 6.33 -4.45 17.11
N ARG A 96 5.37 -3.71 17.67
CA ARG A 96 3.94 -3.96 17.49
C ARG A 96 3.56 -4.12 16.01
N ARG A 97 4.25 -3.40 15.12
CA ARG A 97 4.12 -3.54 13.66
C ARG A 97 4.50 -4.95 13.19
N VAL A 98 5.66 -5.44 13.58
CA VAL A 98 6.17 -6.77 13.20
C VAL A 98 5.26 -7.86 13.74
N GLU A 99 4.83 -7.75 15.00
CA GLU A 99 3.89 -8.68 15.62
C GLU A 99 2.54 -8.69 14.91
N THR A 100 2.00 -7.51 14.58
CA THR A 100 0.72 -7.38 13.87
C THR A 100 0.76 -8.01 12.49
N ILE A 101 1.83 -7.77 11.71
CA ILE A 101 2.01 -8.40 10.39
C ILE A 101 2.15 -9.92 10.55
N LYS A 102 3.00 -10.39 11.47
CA LYS A 102 3.18 -11.84 11.70
C LYS A 102 1.89 -12.51 12.18
N ARG A 103 1.09 -11.83 13.01
CA ARG A 103 -0.24 -12.30 13.45
C ARG A 103 -1.19 -12.41 12.27
N LEU A 104 -1.22 -11.41 11.39
CA LEU A 104 -2.03 -11.46 10.16
C LEU A 104 -1.67 -12.71 9.34
N TYR A 105 -0.39 -12.95 9.02
CA TYR A 105 0.05 -14.18 8.32
C TYR A 105 -0.20 -15.49 9.11
N GLY A 106 -0.52 -15.39 10.40
CA GLY A 106 -0.71 -16.50 11.31
C GLY A 106 -2.16 -16.89 11.55
N LEU A 107 -3.14 -16.18 10.98
CA LEU A 107 -4.57 -16.47 11.16
C LEU A 107 -4.92 -17.86 10.60
N ARG A 108 -5.70 -18.63 11.35
CA ARG A 108 -6.04 -20.04 11.08
C ARG A 108 -7.53 -20.28 10.85
N GLY A 109 -8.36 -19.24 10.81
CA GLY A 109 -9.77 -19.35 10.43
C GLY A 109 -10.73 -18.64 11.38
N GLU A 110 -11.98 -19.13 11.36
CA GLU A 110 -13.14 -18.52 12.00
C GLU A 110 -12.93 -18.34 13.52
N GLY A 111 -12.83 -17.09 13.97
CA GLY A 111 -12.52 -16.69 15.34
C GLY A 111 -11.27 -15.80 15.43
N ASP A 112 -10.19 -16.17 14.74
CA ASP A 112 -8.91 -15.46 14.79
C ASP A 112 -9.02 -14.05 14.19
N TRP A 113 -9.92 -13.85 13.22
CA TRP A 113 -10.13 -12.55 12.57
C TRP A 113 -10.60 -11.47 13.54
N LEU A 114 -11.61 -11.75 14.37
CA LEU A 114 -12.13 -10.77 15.30
C LEU A 114 -11.10 -10.45 16.38
N ASP A 115 -10.42 -11.47 16.91
CA ASP A 115 -9.33 -11.29 17.87
C ASP A 115 -8.21 -10.43 17.27
N HIS A 116 -7.85 -10.70 16.02
CA HIS A 116 -6.87 -9.89 15.30
C HIS A 116 -7.28 -8.42 15.19
N VAL A 117 -8.54 -8.14 14.82
CA VAL A 117 -9.08 -6.77 14.71
C VAL A 117 -9.14 -6.09 16.08
N GLU A 118 -9.50 -6.80 17.15
CA GLU A 118 -9.56 -6.24 18.51
C GLU A 118 -8.16 -5.90 19.06
N ASP A 119 -7.12 -6.64 18.67
CA ASP A 119 -5.72 -6.38 19.04
C ASP A 119 -5.08 -5.18 18.29
N LEU A 120 -5.68 -4.74 17.18
CA LEU A 120 -5.19 -3.59 16.41
C LEU A 120 -5.27 -2.29 17.22
N ASP A 121 -4.37 -1.37 16.91
CA ASP A 121 -4.35 -0.04 17.53
C ASP A 121 -5.50 0.82 16.99
N ASP A 122 -6.29 1.42 17.88
CA ASP A 122 -7.43 2.25 17.51
C ASP A 122 -6.99 3.51 16.75
N GLU A 123 -5.83 4.09 17.07
CA GLU A 123 -5.33 5.29 16.39
C GLU A 123 -5.09 5.08 14.89
N GLY A 124 -4.71 3.85 14.52
CA GLY A 124 -4.42 3.47 13.15
C GLY A 124 -5.65 3.00 12.35
N LEU A 125 -6.78 2.77 13.01
CA LEU A 125 -8.00 2.26 12.41
C LEU A 125 -8.91 3.41 11.91
N PRO A 126 -9.70 3.17 10.84
CA PRO A 126 -10.85 4.02 10.55
C PRO A 126 -11.82 4.06 11.74
N PRO A 127 -12.59 5.14 11.91
CA PRO A 127 -13.56 5.24 13.00
C PRO A 127 -14.51 4.04 13.08
N LEU A 128 -14.85 3.60 14.30
CA LEU A 128 -15.80 2.52 14.56
C LEU A 128 -15.44 1.13 14.00
N THR A 129 -14.24 0.92 13.44
CA THR A 129 -13.87 -0.36 12.79
C THR A 129 -14.18 -1.58 13.65
N LYS A 130 -13.66 -1.65 14.89
CA LYS A 130 -13.89 -2.81 15.79
C LYS A 130 -15.38 -3.07 16.05
N ALA A 131 -16.16 -2.02 16.31
CA ALA A 131 -17.59 -2.15 16.54
C ALA A 131 -18.34 -2.66 15.30
N VAL A 132 -17.94 -2.18 14.12
CA VAL A 132 -18.58 -2.51 12.85
C VAL A 132 -18.19 -3.91 12.39
N GLN A 133 -16.92 -4.31 12.50
CA GLN A 133 -16.50 -5.68 12.19
C GLN A 133 -17.23 -6.71 13.07
N ARG A 134 -17.37 -6.44 14.38
CA ARG A 134 -18.22 -7.25 15.27
C ARG A 134 -19.68 -7.27 14.85
N TYR A 135 -20.23 -6.12 14.46
CA TYR A 135 -21.62 -6.04 14.00
C TYR A 135 -21.85 -6.91 12.76
N ILE A 136 -20.99 -6.76 11.74
CA ILE A 136 -21.09 -7.53 10.49
C ILE A 136 -20.95 -9.03 10.82
N TYR A 137 -19.95 -9.40 11.62
CA TYR A 137 -19.73 -10.79 12.00
C TYR A 137 -20.93 -11.38 12.73
N ASN A 138 -21.44 -10.74 13.78
CA ASN A 138 -22.57 -11.25 14.55
C ASN A 138 -23.86 -11.32 13.71
N HIS A 139 -24.05 -10.39 12.78
CA HIS A 139 -25.19 -10.39 11.87
C HIS A 139 -25.12 -11.55 10.89
N GLN A 140 -23.94 -11.80 10.31
CA GLN A 140 -23.74 -12.83 9.32
C GLN A 140 -23.51 -14.22 9.93
N HIS A 141 -23.10 -14.33 11.19
CA HIS A 141 -22.89 -15.62 11.88
C HIS A 141 -23.88 -15.80 13.05
N PRO A 142 -25.20 -15.89 12.76
CA PRO A 142 -26.20 -16.05 13.80
C PRO A 142 -26.12 -17.46 14.41
N LYS A 143 -26.49 -17.58 15.69
CA LYS A 143 -26.55 -18.88 16.39
C LYS A 143 -27.61 -19.85 15.81
N ASN A 144 -28.63 -19.31 15.14
CA ASN A 144 -29.71 -20.07 14.52
C ASN A 144 -30.00 -19.45 13.13
N CYS A 145 -29.87 -20.28 12.09
CA CYS A 145 -30.10 -19.89 10.69
C CYS A 145 -31.56 -20.10 10.25
N SER A 146 -32.33 -20.96 10.93
CA SER A 146 -33.67 -21.36 10.46
C SER A 146 -34.71 -20.22 10.48
N GLU A 147 -34.50 -19.19 11.30
CA GLU A 147 -35.40 -18.03 11.41
C GLU A 147 -34.91 -16.82 10.59
N LYS A 148 -33.81 -16.98 9.85
CA LYS A 148 -33.18 -15.88 9.12
C LYS A 148 -33.76 -15.73 7.73
N GLN A 149 -33.61 -14.50 7.24
CA GLN A 149 -33.85 -14.15 5.86
C GLN A 149 -32.51 -14.05 5.15
N PHE A 150 -32.49 -14.37 3.87
CA PHE A 150 -31.24 -14.56 3.14
C PHE A 150 -31.18 -13.77 1.85
N ILE A 151 -29.95 -13.50 1.42
CA ILE A 151 -29.59 -13.12 0.07
C ILE A 151 -28.64 -14.19 -0.46
N LEU A 152 -29.07 -14.92 -1.49
CA LEU A 152 -28.23 -15.86 -2.22
C LEU A 152 -27.60 -15.16 -3.42
N MET A 153 -26.28 -15.14 -3.47
CA MET A 153 -25.50 -14.38 -4.43
C MET A 153 -24.90 -15.28 -5.51
N ARG A 154 -25.44 -15.16 -6.72
CA ARG A 154 -24.91 -15.70 -7.96
C ARG A 154 -23.88 -14.75 -8.58
N ASN A 155 -23.22 -15.26 -9.60
CA ASN A 155 -22.29 -14.53 -10.44
C ASN A 155 -22.93 -13.25 -10.98
N PHE A 156 -22.12 -12.20 -11.03
CA PHE A 156 -22.52 -10.97 -11.67
C PHE A 156 -22.64 -11.18 -13.19
N PRO A 157 -23.47 -10.37 -13.88
CA PRO A 157 -23.37 -10.29 -15.33
C PRO A 157 -21.95 -9.82 -15.68
N ASN A 158 -21.28 -10.55 -16.57
CA ASN A 158 -19.89 -10.30 -16.99
C ASN A 158 -18.85 -10.47 -15.85
N ASP A 159 -19.10 -11.32 -14.84
CA ASP A 159 -18.15 -11.61 -13.75
C ASP A 159 -16.75 -11.97 -14.28
N GLU A 160 -16.68 -12.68 -15.40
CA GLU A 160 -15.45 -13.07 -16.08
C GLU A 160 -14.60 -11.89 -16.59
N ASN A 161 -15.17 -10.68 -16.67
CA ASN A 161 -14.45 -9.47 -17.05
C ASN A 161 -14.00 -8.65 -15.83
N PHE A 162 -14.36 -9.06 -14.61
CA PHE A 162 -14.04 -8.32 -13.40
C PHE A 162 -12.71 -8.76 -12.82
N GLY A 163 -11.78 -7.82 -12.66
CA GLY A 163 -10.66 -8.03 -11.76
C GLY A 163 -11.13 -8.19 -10.30
N LEU A 164 -10.30 -8.81 -9.47
CA LEU A 164 -10.58 -9.09 -8.06
C LEU A 164 -11.16 -7.88 -7.27
N GLY A 165 -10.61 -6.68 -7.49
CA GLY A 165 -11.11 -5.46 -6.85
C GLY A 165 -12.58 -5.16 -7.18
N ALA A 166 -12.97 -5.31 -8.45
CA ALA A 166 -14.35 -5.12 -8.87
C ALA A 166 -15.26 -6.20 -8.26
N ALA A 167 -14.83 -7.47 -8.25
CA ALA A 167 -15.58 -8.55 -7.63
C ALA A 167 -15.86 -8.29 -6.13
N VAL A 168 -14.83 -7.91 -5.35
CA VAL A 168 -14.98 -7.62 -3.91
C VAL A 168 -15.89 -6.41 -3.67
N PHE A 169 -15.79 -5.35 -4.46
CA PHE A 169 -16.69 -4.20 -4.30
C PHE A 169 -18.13 -4.53 -4.67
N SER A 170 -18.35 -5.39 -5.66
CA SER A 170 -19.70 -5.86 -6.00
C SER A 170 -20.27 -6.76 -4.89
N VAL A 171 -19.45 -7.60 -4.23
CA VAL A 171 -19.86 -8.34 -3.01
C VAL A 171 -20.20 -7.36 -1.88
N SER A 172 -19.41 -6.31 -1.69
CA SER A 172 -19.66 -5.26 -0.68
C SER A 172 -21.01 -4.56 -0.86
N MET A 173 -21.47 -4.37 -2.10
CA MET A 173 -22.79 -3.81 -2.39
C MET A 173 -23.92 -4.75 -1.92
N ASN A 174 -23.76 -6.06 -2.15
CA ASN A 174 -24.73 -7.06 -1.67
C ASN A 174 -24.67 -7.21 -0.14
N LEU A 175 -23.49 -7.11 0.48
CA LEU A 175 -23.34 -7.12 1.94
C LEU A 175 -24.04 -5.92 2.58
N ASN A 176 -23.93 -4.72 1.98
CA ASN A 176 -24.68 -3.56 2.42
C ASN A 176 -26.19 -3.82 2.39
N MET A 177 -26.70 -4.38 1.29
CA MET A 177 -28.12 -4.69 1.16
C MET A 177 -28.56 -5.73 2.21
N ALA A 178 -27.75 -6.76 2.42
CA ALA A 178 -27.97 -7.76 3.46
C ALA A 178 -28.12 -7.11 4.85
N LEU A 179 -27.16 -6.27 5.27
CA LEU A 179 -27.22 -5.61 6.57
C LEU A 179 -28.39 -4.63 6.71
N ARG A 180 -28.74 -3.92 5.62
CA ARG A 180 -29.83 -2.93 5.65
C ARG A 180 -31.20 -3.58 5.85
N PHE A 181 -31.39 -4.78 5.34
CA PHE A 181 -32.67 -5.48 5.36
C PHE A 181 -32.69 -6.71 6.28
N ASP A 182 -31.72 -6.79 7.22
CA ASP A 182 -31.58 -7.88 8.20
C ASP A 182 -31.54 -9.28 7.55
N ARG A 183 -30.74 -9.42 6.48
CA ARG A 183 -30.56 -10.66 5.72
C ARG A 183 -29.14 -11.18 5.76
N VAL A 184 -28.96 -12.48 5.96
CA VAL A 184 -27.66 -13.14 5.86
C VAL A 184 -27.28 -13.32 4.38
N LEU A 185 -26.04 -13.00 4.02
CA LEU A 185 -25.52 -13.09 2.66
C LEU A 185 -24.76 -14.41 2.46
N LEU A 186 -25.13 -15.16 1.43
CA LEU A 186 -24.47 -16.40 1.02
C LEU A 186 -24.01 -16.32 -0.42
N TYR A 187 -22.92 -16.99 -0.74
CA TYR A 187 -22.61 -17.33 -2.12
C TYR A 187 -23.43 -18.53 -2.58
N ASP A 188 -23.85 -18.50 -3.85
CA ASP A 188 -24.37 -19.69 -4.52
C ASP A 188 -23.20 -20.68 -4.74
N PRO A 189 -23.24 -21.91 -4.19
CA PRO A 189 -22.16 -22.88 -4.33
C PRO A 189 -21.96 -23.34 -5.78
N GLU A 190 -22.98 -23.24 -6.63
CA GLU A 190 -22.92 -23.70 -8.02
C GLU A 190 -22.48 -22.61 -9.01
N GLY A 191 -22.55 -21.35 -8.61
CA GLY A 191 -22.28 -20.23 -9.51
C GLY A 191 -22.19 -18.87 -8.84
N GLY A 192 -21.64 -18.79 -7.63
CA GLY A 192 -21.36 -17.54 -6.92
C GLY A 192 -20.09 -16.83 -7.44
N PRO A 193 -19.96 -15.52 -7.16
CA PRO A 193 -18.85 -14.69 -7.61
C PRO A 193 -17.48 -15.31 -7.41
N GLY A 194 -16.55 -15.00 -8.33
CA GLY A 194 -15.15 -15.40 -8.23
C GLY A 194 -14.84 -16.77 -8.81
N ARG A 195 -15.82 -17.44 -9.43
CA ARG A 195 -15.63 -18.72 -10.14
C ARG A 195 -14.48 -18.67 -11.14
N HIS A 196 -14.33 -17.56 -11.86
CA HIS A 196 -13.29 -17.39 -12.88
C HIS A 196 -11.89 -17.24 -12.27
N PHE A 197 -11.73 -16.95 -10.98
CA PHE A 197 -10.42 -16.98 -10.32
C PHE A 197 -9.94 -18.40 -10.00
N ILE A 198 -10.80 -19.41 -10.18
CA ILE A 198 -10.57 -20.76 -9.71
C ILE A 198 -10.45 -21.70 -10.90
N ASP A 199 -9.34 -22.43 -10.94
CA ASP A 199 -9.13 -23.48 -11.92
C ASP A 199 -10.17 -24.59 -11.73
N PRO A 200 -10.77 -25.14 -12.80
CA PRO A 200 -11.74 -26.23 -12.69
C PRO A 200 -11.23 -27.45 -11.91
N SER A 201 -9.92 -27.72 -11.94
CA SER A 201 -9.32 -28.81 -11.15
C SER A 201 -9.38 -28.59 -9.63
N SER A 202 -9.64 -27.36 -9.18
CA SER A 202 -9.76 -27.00 -7.77
C SER A 202 -11.20 -27.03 -7.24
N TYR A 203 -12.21 -27.23 -8.09
CA TYR A 203 -13.62 -27.15 -7.68
C TYR A 203 -14.00 -28.16 -6.59
N ASP A 204 -13.48 -29.39 -6.66
CA ASP A 204 -13.75 -30.41 -5.64
C ASP A 204 -13.04 -30.11 -4.31
N LEU A 205 -11.96 -29.33 -4.34
CA LEU A 205 -11.18 -28.98 -3.15
C LEU A 205 -11.81 -27.82 -2.36
N CYS A 206 -12.41 -26.85 -3.05
CA CYS A 206 -12.74 -25.57 -2.44
C CYS A 206 -14.02 -24.91 -2.97
N GLY A 207 -14.73 -25.54 -3.90
CA GLY A 207 -15.93 -24.99 -4.52
C GLY A 207 -15.65 -24.02 -5.68
N LYS A 208 -16.68 -23.28 -6.07
CA LYS A 208 -16.70 -22.41 -7.26
C LYS A 208 -16.89 -20.93 -6.93
N SER A 209 -16.78 -20.54 -5.67
CA SER A 209 -16.98 -19.16 -5.19
C SER A 209 -15.71 -18.61 -4.54
N MET A 210 -15.76 -17.32 -4.19
CA MET A 210 -14.72 -16.65 -3.40
C MET A 210 -14.35 -17.38 -2.08
N ASP A 211 -15.22 -18.25 -1.54
CA ASP A 211 -14.91 -19.10 -0.36
C ASP A 211 -13.72 -20.04 -0.60
N CYS A 212 -13.34 -20.26 -1.87
CA CYS A 212 -12.14 -21.01 -2.17
C CYS A 212 -10.89 -20.37 -1.53
N PHE A 213 -10.85 -19.03 -1.51
CA PHE A 213 -9.73 -18.25 -1.00
C PHE A 213 -9.99 -17.64 0.38
N PHE A 214 -11.23 -17.27 0.65
CA PHE A 214 -11.63 -16.54 1.84
C PHE A 214 -12.43 -17.42 2.81
N GLU A 215 -12.55 -16.97 4.05
CA GLU A 215 -13.49 -17.52 5.01
C GLU A 215 -14.92 -17.31 4.50
N PRO A 216 -15.85 -18.23 4.80
CA PRO A 216 -17.25 -18.04 4.50
C PRO A 216 -17.77 -16.69 4.99
N LEU A 217 -18.65 -16.08 4.22
CA LEU A 217 -19.30 -14.83 4.61
C LEU A 217 -20.20 -14.99 5.84
N THR A 218 -20.65 -16.21 6.14
CA THR A 218 -21.64 -16.55 7.16
C THR A 218 -21.39 -17.96 7.71
N SER A 219 -21.94 -18.26 8.89
CA SER A 219 -22.05 -19.61 9.42
C SER A 219 -23.25 -20.41 8.89
N CYS A 220 -24.16 -19.77 8.15
CA CYS A 220 -25.32 -20.42 7.54
C CYS A 220 -24.97 -21.02 6.18
N THR A 221 -25.79 -21.94 5.69
CA THR A 221 -25.55 -22.70 4.46
C THR A 221 -26.75 -22.65 3.53
N VAL A 222 -26.59 -23.17 2.30
CA VAL A 222 -27.72 -23.28 1.35
C VAL A 222 -28.82 -24.22 1.83
N ASP A 223 -28.52 -25.13 2.77
CA ASP A 223 -29.51 -26.03 3.36
C ASP A 223 -30.50 -25.29 4.27
N ASP A 224 -30.17 -24.06 4.70
CA ASP A 224 -31.05 -23.19 5.49
C ASP A 224 -32.06 -22.40 4.64
N LEU A 225 -31.97 -22.50 3.30
CA LEU A 225 -32.82 -21.75 2.37
C LEU A 225 -34.15 -22.46 2.10
N THR A 226 -35.22 -21.70 2.05
CA THR A 226 -36.56 -22.08 1.55
C THR A 226 -36.97 -21.13 0.44
N GLU A 227 -37.95 -21.49 -0.40
CA GLU A 227 -38.40 -20.60 -1.49
C GLU A 227 -38.88 -19.22 -0.99
N GLU A 228 -39.34 -19.12 0.25
CA GLU A 228 -39.89 -17.90 0.84
C GLU A 228 -38.88 -17.07 1.64
N ASN A 229 -37.77 -17.65 2.11
CA ASN A 229 -36.87 -16.97 3.04
C ASN A 229 -35.65 -16.31 2.39
N HIS A 230 -35.47 -16.44 1.08
CA HIS A 230 -34.32 -15.89 0.37
C HIS A 230 -34.70 -15.08 -0.87
N ILE A 231 -33.81 -14.17 -1.24
CA ILE A 231 -33.80 -13.53 -2.55
C ILE A 231 -32.52 -13.90 -3.28
N VAL A 232 -32.60 -14.05 -4.60
CA VAL A 232 -31.44 -14.33 -5.44
C VAL A 232 -30.98 -13.03 -6.10
N LEU A 233 -29.67 -12.80 -6.08
CA LEU A 233 -29.01 -11.71 -6.80
C LEU A 233 -27.96 -12.28 -7.78
N PRO A 234 -27.81 -11.74 -8.99
CA PRO A 234 -28.60 -10.67 -9.61
C PRO A 234 -30.09 -11.00 -9.70
N ALA A 235 -30.95 -9.99 -9.56
CA ALA A 235 -32.39 -10.21 -9.45
C ALA A 235 -33.00 -10.66 -10.78
N GLU A 236 -33.56 -11.86 -10.82
CA GLU A 236 -34.33 -12.39 -11.97
C GLU A 236 -35.82 -12.02 -11.88
N LYS A 237 -36.27 -11.60 -10.70
CA LYS A 237 -37.66 -11.21 -10.38
C LYS A 237 -37.69 -9.82 -9.77
N ILE A 238 -38.86 -9.20 -9.79
CA ILE A 238 -39.09 -7.91 -9.11
C ILE A 238 -38.80 -8.10 -7.62
N LEU A 239 -37.85 -7.30 -7.11
CA LEU A 239 -37.52 -7.26 -5.69
C LEU A 239 -38.54 -6.42 -4.92
N PRO A 240 -38.60 -6.53 -3.57
CA PRO A 240 -39.34 -5.59 -2.74
C PRO A 240 -38.95 -4.12 -3.03
N GLN A 241 -39.94 -3.21 -2.98
CA GLN A 241 -39.78 -1.80 -3.41
C GLN A 241 -38.74 -1.03 -2.59
N ASP A 242 -38.59 -1.37 -1.31
CA ASP A 242 -37.59 -0.83 -0.40
C ASP A 242 -36.16 -1.21 -0.82
N LEU A 243 -35.95 -2.46 -1.26
CA LEU A 243 -34.68 -2.88 -1.86
C LEU A 243 -34.39 -2.12 -3.16
N MET A 244 -35.39 -2.02 -4.05
CA MET A 244 -35.21 -1.32 -5.35
C MET A 244 -35.00 0.19 -5.21
N SER A 245 -35.48 0.82 -4.14
CA SER A 245 -35.29 2.26 -3.87
C SER A 245 -33.96 2.59 -3.17
N THR A 246 -33.12 1.59 -2.91
CA THR A 246 -31.82 1.76 -2.27
C THR A 246 -30.70 1.85 -3.32
N PRO A 247 -29.92 2.95 -3.36
CA PRO A 247 -28.73 3.02 -4.19
C PRO A 247 -27.75 1.92 -3.79
N ALA A 248 -27.32 1.10 -4.74
CA ALA A 248 -26.46 -0.05 -4.46
C ALA A 248 -25.07 0.36 -3.91
N SER A 249 -24.62 1.59 -4.18
CA SER A 249 -23.38 2.18 -3.67
C SER A 249 -23.51 2.88 -2.31
N SER A 250 -24.68 2.79 -1.65
CA SER A 250 -24.89 3.36 -0.31
C SER A 250 -24.11 2.63 0.77
N ALA A 251 -23.92 3.27 1.92
CA ALA A 251 -23.47 2.62 3.16
C ALA A 251 -24.70 2.22 4.00
N PRO A 252 -24.59 1.22 4.90
CA PRO A 252 -25.68 0.86 5.80
C PRO A 252 -26.13 2.08 6.62
N PRO A 253 -27.43 2.44 6.63
CA PRO A 253 -27.90 3.67 7.24
C PRO A 253 -27.52 3.83 8.71
N VAL A 254 -27.50 2.73 9.47
CA VAL A 254 -27.11 2.74 10.89
C VAL A 254 -25.69 3.26 11.10
N PHE A 255 -24.75 2.89 10.22
CA PHE A 255 -23.37 3.38 10.29
C PHE A 255 -23.27 4.81 9.78
N GLY A 256 -23.99 5.15 8.70
CA GLY A 256 -24.05 6.51 8.20
C GLY A 256 -24.51 7.51 9.27
N VAL A 257 -25.58 7.19 10.00
CA VAL A 257 -26.10 8.01 11.11
C VAL A 257 -25.10 8.08 12.26
N ALA A 258 -24.49 6.97 12.65
CA ALA A 258 -23.49 6.94 13.72
C ALA A 258 -22.26 7.80 13.37
N LEU A 259 -21.73 7.67 12.16
CA LEU A 259 -20.58 8.43 11.68
C LEU A 259 -20.89 9.92 11.55
N GLN A 260 -22.04 10.29 10.98
CA GLN A 260 -22.43 11.71 10.90
C GLN A 260 -22.59 12.35 12.28
N LYS A 261 -23.05 11.59 13.27
CA LYS A 261 -23.18 12.07 14.65
C LYS A 261 -21.84 12.25 15.34
N LEU A 262 -20.92 11.30 15.18
CA LEU A 262 -19.61 11.30 15.86
C LEU A 262 -18.55 12.12 15.12
N PHE A 263 -18.67 12.21 13.79
CA PHE A 263 -17.75 12.89 12.88
C PHE A 263 -18.55 13.79 11.91
N PRO A 264 -19.11 14.92 12.37
CA PRO A 264 -20.01 15.76 11.56
C PRO A 264 -19.42 16.33 10.27
N MET A 265 -18.08 16.35 10.16
CA MET A 265 -17.39 16.78 8.94
C MET A 265 -17.25 15.68 7.87
N MET A 266 -17.62 14.44 8.19
CA MET A 266 -17.51 13.32 7.27
C MET A 266 -18.60 13.41 6.20
N THR A 267 -18.20 13.63 4.95
CA THR A 267 -19.12 13.73 3.81
C THR A 267 -19.74 12.37 3.45
N PRO A 268 -20.86 12.34 2.70
CA PRO A 268 -21.42 11.08 2.21
C PRO A 268 -20.43 10.22 1.44
N ASP A 269 -19.53 10.81 0.64
CA ASP A 269 -18.53 10.05 -0.12
C ASP A 269 -17.41 9.52 0.77
N ALA A 270 -17.00 10.26 1.81
CA ALA A 270 -16.11 9.73 2.84
C ALA A 270 -16.73 8.54 3.58
N ILE A 271 -18.04 8.57 3.85
CA ILE A 271 -18.77 7.45 4.47
C ILE A 271 -18.81 6.23 3.55
N LYS A 272 -19.02 6.41 2.25
CA LYS A 272 -18.96 5.32 1.27
C LYS A 272 -17.55 4.72 1.18
N TYR A 273 -16.52 5.56 1.15
CA TYR A 273 -15.13 5.13 1.17
C TYR A 273 -14.85 4.29 2.43
N TRP A 274 -15.21 4.81 3.59
CA TRP A 274 -15.09 4.11 4.86
C TRP A 274 -15.82 2.76 4.85
N TRP A 275 -17.07 2.72 4.35
CA TRP A 275 -17.87 1.49 4.30
C TRP A 275 -17.21 0.42 3.44
N ARG A 276 -16.68 0.81 2.27
CA ARG A 276 -15.96 -0.11 1.39
C ARG A 276 -14.71 -0.68 2.06
N GLY A 277 -14.01 0.13 2.86
CA GLY A 277 -12.93 -0.34 3.73
C GLY A 277 -13.38 -1.43 4.69
N GLN A 278 -14.49 -1.21 5.40
CA GLN A 278 -15.05 -2.18 6.36
C GLN A 278 -15.50 -3.46 5.67
N ALA A 279 -16.23 -3.34 4.56
CA ALA A 279 -16.75 -4.48 3.83
C ALA A 279 -15.63 -5.31 3.19
N ALA A 280 -14.64 -4.66 2.53
CA ALA A 280 -13.50 -5.38 1.96
C ALA A 280 -12.71 -6.14 3.03
N SER A 281 -12.52 -5.52 4.21
CA SER A 281 -11.82 -6.16 5.33
C SER A 281 -12.52 -7.43 5.81
N TYR A 282 -13.86 -7.42 5.83
CA TYR A 282 -14.68 -8.57 6.19
C TYR A 282 -14.73 -9.64 5.10
N ILE A 283 -14.94 -9.24 3.84
CA ILE A 283 -15.10 -10.16 2.71
C ILE A 283 -13.80 -10.91 2.42
N MET A 284 -12.66 -10.23 2.57
CA MET A 284 -11.37 -10.78 2.15
C MET A 284 -10.61 -11.51 3.26
N ARG A 285 -11.27 -11.89 4.37
CA ARG A 285 -10.64 -12.72 5.42
C ARG A 285 -10.13 -14.01 4.79
N PHE A 286 -8.83 -14.17 4.61
CA PHE A 286 -8.31 -15.37 3.98
C PHE A 286 -8.58 -16.60 4.83
N ASN A 287 -9.02 -17.69 4.21
CA ASN A 287 -9.16 -18.95 4.92
C ASN A 287 -7.77 -19.54 5.26
N ALA A 288 -7.75 -20.50 6.19
CA ALA A 288 -6.53 -21.12 6.70
C ALA A 288 -5.62 -21.71 5.61
N ARG A 289 -6.22 -22.31 4.57
CA ARG A 289 -5.50 -22.91 3.44
C ARG A 289 -4.78 -21.84 2.63
N THR A 290 -5.48 -20.77 2.29
CA THR A 290 -4.90 -19.65 1.54
C THR A 290 -3.79 -18.98 2.35
N MET A 291 -3.99 -18.75 3.65
CA MET A 291 -2.95 -18.16 4.51
C MET A 291 -1.72 -19.04 4.65
N ALA A 292 -1.89 -20.36 4.78
CA ALA A 292 -0.78 -21.29 4.80
C ALA A 292 0.03 -21.23 3.50
N GLU A 293 -0.63 -21.17 2.34
CA GLU A 293 0.04 -21.08 1.05
C GLU A 293 0.71 -19.72 0.82
N LEU A 294 0.06 -18.63 1.24
CA LEU A 294 0.65 -17.28 1.20
C LEU A 294 1.91 -17.20 2.05
N ARG A 295 1.87 -17.76 3.26
CA ARG A 295 3.05 -17.84 4.12
C ARG A 295 4.14 -18.70 3.49
N ARG A 296 3.79 -19.85 2.90
CA ARG A 296 4.76 -20.71 2.20
C ARG A 296 5.45 -19.95 1.07
N LYS A 297 4.68 -19.31 0.17
CA LYS A 297 5.22 -18.54 -0.96
C LYS A 297 6.01 -17.30 -0.51
N ARG A 298 5.58 -16.63 0.57
CA ARG A 298 6.30 -15.47 1.13
C ARG A 298 7.68 -15.82 1.68
N MET A 299 7.83 -17.04 2.19
CA MET A 299 9.09 -17.55 2.73
C MET A 299 9.94 -18.29 1.69
N ASP A 300 9.41 -18.52 0.49
CA ASP A 300 10.11 -19.18 -0.61
C ASP A 300 10.99 -18.18 -1.34
N GLU A 301 12.29 -18.19 -1.04
CA GLU A 301 13.27 -17.28 -1.65
C GLU A 301 13.30 -17.36 -3.18
N SER A 302 12.93 -18.50 -3.79
CA SER A 302 12.89 -18.62 -5.25
C SER A 302 11.81 -17.75 -5.90
N LEU A 303 10.79 -17.38 -5.11
CA LEU A 303 9.70 -16.48 -5.52
C LEU A 303 9.99 -15.03 -5.17
N GLN A 304 11.17 -14.72 -4.63
CA GLN A 304 11.54 -13.40 -4.17
C GLN A 304 12.72 -12.86 -4.99
N HIS A 305 12.68 -11.58 -5.31
CA HIS A 305 13.77 -10.91 -6.00
C HIS A 305 14.06 -9.54 -5.39
N SER A 306 15.34 -9.27 -5.18
CA SER A 306 15.83 -7.99 -4.68
C SER A 306 16.87 -7.39 -5.62
N VAL A 307 16.79 -6.07 -5.80
CA VAL A 307 17.79 -5.27 -6.50
C VAL A 307 18.23 -4.14 -5.58
N ARG A 308 19.54 -4.08 -5.31
CA ARG A 308 20.16 -3.07 -4.44
C ARG A 308 21.50 -2.63 -5.02
N SER A 309 22.12 -1.63 -4.40
CA SER A 309 23.48 -1.21 -4.71
C SER A 309 24.42 -1.47 -3.54
N ASP A 310 25.68 -1.83 -3.84
CA ASP A 310 26.78 -1.82 -2.86
C ASP A 310 27.56 -0.49 -2.84
N GLY A 311 27.08 0.52 -3.57
CA GLY A 311 27.73 1.82 -3.76
C GLY A 311 28.46 1.95 -5.09
N GLU A 312 28.83 0.84 -5.73
CA GLU A 312 29.58 0.83 -7.00
C GLU A 312 28.83 0.08 -8.12
N THR A 313 28.16 -1.01 -7.76
CA THR A 313 27.49 -1.92 -8.70
C THR A 313 26.09 -2.27 -8.24
N VAL A 314 25.27 -2.73 -9.18
CA VAL A 314 23.98 -3.35 -8.89
C VAL A 314 24.21 -4.77 -8.38
N LYS A 315 23.51 -5.12 -7.29
CA LYS A 315 23.45 -6.47 -6.74
C LYS A 315 22.02 -6.98 -6.81
N GLU A 316 21.88 -8.17 -7.38
CA GLU A 316 20.63 -8.92 -7.41
C GLU A 316 20.69 -10.05 -6.38
N GLY A 317 19.54 -10.42 -5.83
CA GLY A 317 19.43 -11.52 -4.88
C GLY A 317 18.00 -11.96 -4.64
N SER A 318 17.82 -12.91 -3.73
CA SER A 318 16.53 -13.46 -3.33
C SER A 318 16.16 -13.17 -1.86
N GLU A 319 17.12 -12.70 -1.06
CA GLU A 319 16.91 -12.38 0.34
C GLU A 319 16.05 -11.11 0.49
N ILE A 320 14.84 -11.27 1.02
CA ILE A 320 13.92 -10.18 1.34
C ILE A 320 13.49 -10.32 2.81
N PRO A 321 13.70 -9.29 3.66
CA PRO A 321 13.30 -9.33 5.07
C PRO A 321 11.81 -9.65 5.24
N PHE A 322 11.46 -10.43 6.28
CA PHE A 322 10.07 -10.68 6.67
C PHE A 322 9.80 -10.26 8.12
N PRO A 323 8.88 -9.31 8.37
CA PRO A 323 8.23 -8.43 7.38
C PRO A 323 9.21 -7.48 6.67
N LEU A 324 8.75 -6.80 5.62
CA LEU A 324 9.47 -5.72 4.98
C LEU A 324 9.84 -4.62 6.00
N PRO A 325 11.00 -3.95 5.83
CA PRO A 325 11.49 -2.96 6.78
C PRO A 325 10.50 -1.83 7.05
N ALA A 326 10.48 -1.29 8.27
CA ALA A 326 9.67 -0.12 8.58
C ALA A 326 10.08 1.09 7.72
N GLY A 327 9.09 1.90 7.33
CA GLY A 327 9.27 3.03 6.43
C GLY A 327 9.44 2.63 4.95
N SER A 328 9.21 1.37 4.59
CA SER A 328 9.24 0.92 3.20
C SER A 328 8.01 1.37 2.41
N VAL A 329 8.17 1.43 1.09
CA VAL A 329 7.17 1.85 0.12
C VAL A 329 6.53 0.64 -0.54
N SER A 330 5.20 0.60 -0.64
CA SER A 330 4.48 -0.25 -1.59
C SER A 330 4.17 0.57 -2.81
N MET A 331 4.73 0.20 -3.96
CA MET A 331 4.50 0.86 -5.24
C MET A 331 3.76 -0.08 -6.18
N HIS A 332 2.48 0.22 -6.43
CA HIS A 332 1.70 -0.56 -7.39
C HIS A 332 1.50 0.21 -8.70
N VAL A 333 2.19 -0.24 -9.74
CA VAL A 333 2.13 0.36 -11.08
C VAL A 333 1.12 -0.40 -11.92
N ARG A 334 -0.08 0.19 -12.08
CA ARG A 334 -1.16 -0.35 -12.91
C ARG A 334 -0.99 0.11 -14.35
N HIS A 335 -0.65 -0.83 -15.23
CA HIS A 335 -0.68 -0.75 -16.69
C HIS A 335 -1.80 -1.65 -17.26
N GLY A 336 -1.55 -2.40 -18.34
CA GLY A 336 -2.50 -3.34 -18.95
C GLY A 336 -3.67 -2.71 -19.72
N ASP A 337 -4.78 -3.44 -19.76
CA ASP A 337 -6.07 -3.10 -20.39
C ASP A 337 -6.74 -1.85 -19.81
N LYS A 338 -6.34 -1.44 -18.60
CA LYS A 338 -6.87 -0.28 -17.88
C LYS A 338 -6.66 1.06 -18.60
N GLY A 339 -5.86 1.10 -19.66
CA GLY A 339 -5.71 2.27 -20.53
C GLY A 339 -7.01 2.73 -21.21
N ILE A 340 -8.02 1.86 -21.27
CA ILE A 340 -9.36 2.19 -21.77
C ILE A 340 -10.18 2.99 -20.73
N GLU A 341 -9.94 2.76 -19.44
CA GLU A 341 -10.70 3.39 -18.35
C GLU A 341 -9.96 4.54 -17.67
N MET A 342 -8.63 4.57 -17.74
CA MET A 342 -7.80 5.62 -17.13
C MET A 342 -6.52 5.86 -17.91
N LYS A 343 -5.94 7.05 -17.74
CA LYS A 343 -4.60 7.33 -18.24
C LYS A 343 -3.57 6.49 -17.48
N LEU A 344 -2.88 5.61 -18.19
CA LEU A 344 -1.75 4.89 -17.64
C LEU A 344 -0.61 5.87 -17.34
N LYS A 345 -0.08 5.80 -16.11
CA LYS A 345 1.01 6.66 -15.64
C LYS A 345 2.33 5.90 -15.79
N PRO A 346 3.39 6.52 -16.33
CA PRO A 346 4.70 5.87 -16.42
C PRO A 346 5.28 5.63 -15.03
N PHE A 347 6.13 4.61 -14.88
CA PHE A 347 6.83 4.28 -13.62
C PHE A 347 7.50 5.49 -12.97
N LYS A 348 8.10 6.36 -13.78
CA LYS A 348 8.74 7.61 -13.33
C LYS A 348 7.83 8.52 -12.50
N ASP A 349 6.53 8.56 -12.76
CA ASP A 349 5.61 9.42 -11.99
C ASP A 349 5.44 8.88 -10.56
N TYR A 350 5.36 7.56 -10.40
CA TYR A 350 5.33 6.90 -9.09
C TYR A 350 6.64 7.12 -8.33
N LEU A 351 7.78 6.97 -9.02
CA LEU A 351 9.10 7.21 -8.46
C LEU A 351 9.25 8.65 -7.95
N ASN A 352 8.91 9.65 -8.78
CA ASN A 352 8.99 11.06 -8.41
C ASN A 352 8.11 11.39 -7.20
N ALA A 353 6.90 10.81 -7.14
CA ALA A 353 6.00 10.98 -6.02
C ALA A 353 6.61 10.41 -4.72
N ALA A 354 7.22 9.22 -4.80
CA ALA A 354 7.90 8.58 -3.68
C ALA A 354 9.09 9.42 -3.20
N GLU A 355 9.97 9.83 -4.11
CA GLU A 355 11.15 10.63 -3.79
C GLU A 355 10.78 11.96 -3.13
N ARG A 356 9.79 12.66 -3.70
CA ARG A 356 9.29 13.91 -3.14
C ARG A 356 8.73 13.70 -1.73
N PHE A 357 8.00 12.62 -1.48
CA PHE A 357 7.45 12.39 -0.14
C PHE A 357 8.54 12.03 0.87
N ILE A 358 9.46 11.14 0.50
CA ILE A 358 10.59 10.73 1.34
C ILE A 358 11.48 11.93 1.68
N SER A 359 11.75 12.83 0.73
CA SER A 359 12.57 14.02 0.98
C SER A 359 11.95 14.98 2.01
N HIS A 360 10.62 15.02 2.10
CA HIS A 360 9.92 15.81 3.13
C HIS A 360 9.79 15.06 4.47
N ASN A 361 10.01 13.74 4.48
CA ASN A 361 9.84 12.88 5.66
C ASN A 361 11.04 11.92 5.87
N PRO A 362 12.29 12.43 5.88
CA PRO A 362 13.50 11.60 5.77
C PRO A 362 13.79 10.70 6.97
N LEU A 363 13.15 10.96 8.12
CA LEU A 363 13.32 10.13 9.33
C LEU A 363 12.37 8.93 9.38
N ASN A 364 11.25 9.00 8.64
CA ASN A 364 10.16 8.02 8.75
C ASN A 364 10.13 7.05 7.58
N TYR A 365 10.62 7.46 6.40
CA TYR A 365 10.52 6.66 5.18
C TYR A 365 11.88 6.52 4.51
N ARG A 366 12.06 5.40 3.83
CA ARG A 366 13.33 5.01 3.20
C ARG A 366 13.08 4.68 1.73
N LYS A 367 14.13 4.82 0.91
CA LYS A 367 14.15 4.35 -0.48
C LYS A 367 14.26 2.82 -0.56
N ILE A 368 13.33 2.13 0.09
CA ILE A 368 13.16 0.68 0.05
C ILE A 368 11.72 0.44 -0.39
N ALA A 369 11.53 -0.21 -1.54
CA ALA A 369 10.22 -0.38 -2.12
C ALA A 369 9.95 -1.82 -2.52
N PHE A 370 8.72 -2.25 -2.26
CA PHE A 370 8.12 -3.41 -2.90
C PHE A 370 7.29 -2.97 -4.10
N ILE A 371 7.59 -3.52 -5.28
CA ILE A 371 6.88 -3.25 -6.52
C ILE A 371 5.88 -4.37 -6.79
N SER A 372 4.64 -3.98 -7.07
CA SER A 372 3.64 -4.86 -7.67
C SER A 372 3.13 -4.28 -8.98
N THR A 373 3.03 -5.12 -10.01
CA THR A 373 2.61 -4.72 -11.36
C THR A 373 2.32 -5.96 -12.20
N GLU A 374 1.50 -5.83 -13.21
CA GLU A 374 1.30 -6.80 -14.29
C GLU A 374 2.32 -6.63 -15.43
N ASN A 375 3.00 -5.48 -15.52
CA ASN A 375 3.93 -5.20 -16.60
C ASN A 375 5.38 -5.51 -16.20
N ALA A 376 5.99 -6.51 -16.84
CA ALA A 376 7.38 -6.88 -16.58
C ALA A 376 8.37 -5.74 -16.85
N ASP A 377 8.10 -4.88 -17.84
CA ASP A 377 8.99 -3.77 -18.20
C ASP A 377 9.22 -2.80 -17.04
N VAL A 378 8.25 -2.66 -16.12
CA VAL A 378 8.38 -1.80 -14.94
C VAL A 378 9.48 -2.31 -14.00
N LEU A 379 9.69 -3.63 -13.94
CA LEU A 379 10.76 -4.23 -13.14
C LEU A 379 12.13 -3.95 -13.76
N ASP A 380 12.22 -3.98 -15.10
CA ASP A 380 13.42 -3.58 -15.83
C ASP A 380 13.73 -2.09 -15.65
N GLU A 381 12.70 -1.24 -15.66
CA GLU A 381 12.83 0.19 -15.36
C GLU A 381 13.34 0.44 -13.93
N ALA A 382 12.85 -0.31 -12.95
CA ALA A 382 13.31 -0.23 -11.56
C ALA A 382 14.79 -0.64 -11.43
N LYS A 383 15.21 -1.71 -12.12
CA LYS A 383 16.62 -2.11 -12.17
C LYS A 383 17.51 -1.04 -12.79
N LYS A 384 17.09 -0.49 -13.95
CA LYS A 384 17.79 0.60 -14.63
C LYS A 384 17.85 1.89 -13.80
N ASN A 385 16.84 2.14 -12.96
CA ASN A 385 16.86 3.26 -12.03
C ASN A 385 18.06 3.18 -11.06
N VAL A 386 18.36 2.00 -10.50
CA VAL A 386 19.52 1.82 -9.60
C VAL A 386 20.83 2.09 -10.35
N GLU A 387 20.99 1.58 -11.56
CA GLU A 387 22.17 1.83 -12.42
C GLU A 387 22.36 3.33 -12.67
N THR A 388 21.26 4.04 -12.95
CA THR A 388 21.27 5.48 -13.21
C THR A 388 21.63 6.27 -11.96
N GLU A 389 21.10 5.89 -10.79
CA GLU A 389 21.43 6.55 -9.53
C GLU A 389 22.90 6.32 -9.14
N ILE A 390 23.44 5.11 -9.30
CA ILE A 390 24.88 4.84 -9.09
C ILE A 390 25.71 5.78 -9.95
N ALA A 391 25.44 5.87 -11.25
CA ALA A 391 26.17 6.75 -12.15
C ALA A 391 26.06 8.24 -11.75
N LYS A 392 24.90 8.68 -11.27
CA LYS A 392 24.67 10.06 -10.80
C LYS A 392 25.43 10.36 -9.51
N TYR A 393 25.44 9.43 -8.56
CA TYR A 393 25.97 9.65 -7.21
C TYR A 393 27.42 9.16 -7.02
N HIS A 394 28.03 8.45 -7.98
CA HIS A 394 29.43 8.00 -7.87
C HIS A 394 30.44 9.15 -7.72
N VAL A 395 30.11 10.35 -8.16
CA VAL A 395 30.97 11.54 -8.11
C VAL A 395 30.87 12.28 -6.77
N LEU A 396 29.85 11.99 -5.96
CA LEU A 396 29.60 12.68 -4.69
C LEU A 396 30.20 11.86 -3.54
N GLU A 397 31.07 12.50 -2.74
CA GLU A 397 31.58 11.91 -1.50
C GLU A 397 30.41 11.41 -0.64
N ALA A 398 30.47 10.14 -0.19
CA ALA A 398 29.37 9.52 0.55
C ALA A 398 28.97 10.29 1.82
N LYS A 399 29.89 11.07 2.41
CA LYS A 399 29.67 11.93 3.58
C LYS A 399 28.90 13.22 3.27
N ALA A 400 28.86 13.65 2.01
CA ALA A 400 28.12 14.83 1.57
C ALA A 400 26.68 14.51 1.12
N ARG A 401 26.27 13.23 1.18
CA ARG A 401 24.96 12.77 0.74
C ARG A 401 23.90 13.05 1.80
N THR A 402 22.77 13.60 1.39
CA THR A 402 21.58 13.68 2.22
C THR A 402 20.88 12.31 2.28
N THR A 403 19.95 12.13 3.22
CA THR A 403 19.05 10.97 3.24
C THR A 403 18.27 10.81 1.93
N SER A 404 18.04 11.91 1.19
CA SER A 404 17.40 11.91 -0.12
C SER A 404 18.31 11.39 -1.24
N ASP A 405 19.63 11.38 -1.03
CA ASP A 405 20.64 10.88 -1.97
C ASP A 405 20.99 9.41 -1.75
N TRP A 406 20.24 8.72 -0.89
CA TRP A 406 20.33 7.26 -0.78
C TRP A 406 19.86 6.60 -2.07
N LEU A 407 20.39 5.42 -2.36
CA LEU A 407 20.04 4.63 -3.53
C LEU A 407 18.81 3.77 -3.23
N TRP A 408 17.99 3.54 -4.24
CA TRP A 408 16.83 2.65 -4.11
C TRP A 408 17.22 1.18 -3.88
N THR A 409 16.47 0.53 -3.00
CA THR A 409 16.39 -0.93 -2.91
C THR A 409 15.00 -1.36 -3.36
N TRP A 410 14.93 -2.24 -4.35
CA TRP A 410 13.70 -2.74 -4.95
C TRP A 410 13.48 -4.20 -4.60
N TYR A 411 12.24 -4.54 -4.29
CA TYR A 411 11.76 -5.87 -3.98
C TYR A 411 10.55 -6.21 -4.84
N TRP A 412 10.43 -7.44 -5.32
CA TRP A 412 9.22 -7.95 -5.97
C TRP A 412 9.16 -9.47 -5.90
N SER A 413 7.97 -10.04 -6.08
CA SER A 413 7.84 -11.49 -6.25
C SER A 413 8.06 -11.90 -7.71
N THR A 414 8.76 -13.02 -7.92
CA THR A 414 8.99 -13.67 -9.21
C THR A 414 7.78 -14.52 -9.57
N ILE A 415 6.71 -13.87 -10.06
CA ILE A 415 5.49 -14.54 -10.53
C ILE A 415 5.25 -14.21 -12.01
N PRO A 416 4.44 -15.01 -12.74
CA PRO A 416 4.11 -14.73 -14.13
C PRO A 416 3.46 -13.35 -14.32
N ARG A 417 3.86 -12.64 -15.39
CA ARG A 417 3.40 -11.28 -15.71
C ARG A 417 3.31 -11.10 -17.21
N ALA A 418 2.25 -10.43 -17.64
CA ALA A 418 2.11 -9.90 -18.98
C ALA A 418 1.29 -8.61 -18.89
N ASN A 419 1.66 -7.63 -19.72
CA ASN A 419 1.00 -6.33 -19.80
C ASN A 419 -0.39 -6.44 -20.48
N ILE A 420 -1.29 -7.22 -19.86
CA ILE A 420 -2.62 -7.58 -20.33
C ILE A 420 -3.61 -7.57 -19.14
N GLY A 421 -4.89 -7.60 -19.43
CA GLY A 421 -5.95 -7.59 -18.41
C GLY A 421 -5.94 -8.82 -17.50
N PRO A 422 -6.59 -8.73 -16.32
CA PRO A 422 -6.57 -9.79 -15.30
C PRO A 422 -7.11 -11.12 -15.84
N GLU A 423 -8.21 -11.11 -16.59
CA GLU A 423 -8.77 -12.33 -17.18
C GLU A 423 -7.81 -12.98 -18.17
N ALA A 424 -7.24 -12.19 -19.09
CA ALA A 424 -6.26 -12.67 -20.04
C ALA A 424 -5.00 -13.24 -19.36
N GLN A 425 -4.60 -12.70 -18.20
CA GLN A 425 -3.52 -13.29 -17.40
C GLN A 425 -3.90 -14.66 -16.82
N LEU A 426 -5.12 -14.82 -16.32
CA LEU A 426 -5.61 -16.12 -15.83
C LEU A 426 -5.66 -17.17 -16.95
N GLU A 427 -6.06 -16.77 -18.16
CA GLU A 427 -6.04 -17.65 -19.33
C GLU A 427 -4.62 -17.97 -19.81
N THR A 428 -3.71 -17.00 -19.75
CA THR A 428 -2.34 -17.15 -20.24
C THR A 428 -1.48 -17.96 -19.27
N PHE A 429 -1.67 -17.79 -17.97
CA PHE A 429 -0.77 -18.31 -16.94
C PHE A 429 -1.37 -19.46 -16.15
N GLY A 430 -1.23 -20.66 -16.71
CA GLY A 430 -1.34 -21.93 -16.00
C GLY A 430 -2.61 -22.08 -15.16
N ASN A 431 -2.44 -22.56 -13.93
CA ASN A 431 -3.54 -22.80 -13.01
C ASN A 431 -4.07 -21.47 -12.44
N ARG A 432 -5.34 -21.15 -12.73
CA ARG A 432 -6.00 -19.89 -12.34
C ARG A 432 -6.05 -19.69 -10.82
N THR A 433 -6.22 -20.77 -10.06
CA THR A 433 -6.19 -20.74 -8.59
C THR A 433 -4.81 -20.34 -8.08
N ASP A 434 -3.73 -20.94 -8.57
CA ASP A 434 -2.36 -20.58 -8.17
C ASP A 434 -2.01 -19.14 -8.58
N MET A 435 -2.40 -18.71 -9.79
CA MET A 435 -2.17 -17.35 -10.25
C MET A 435 -2.89 -16.32 -9.36
N THR A 436 -4.11 -16.62 -8.92
CA THR A 436 -4.85 -15.78 -7.99
C THR A 436 -4.17 -15.72 -6.62
N ILE A 437 -3.62 -16.83 -6.12
CA ILE A 437 -2.79 -16.84 -4.90
C ILE A 437 -1.50 -16.03 -5.09
N ASN A 438 -0.88 -16.05 -6.26
CA ASN A 438 0.27 -15.21 -6.58
C ASN A 438 -0.09 -13.72 -6.55
N TRP A 439 -1.30 -13.34 -6.96
CA TRP A 439 -1.80 -11.97 -6.78
C TRP A 439 -1.96 -11.63 -5.30
N PHE A 440 -2.56 -12.51 -4.50
CA PHE A 440 -2.67 -12.30 -3.05
C PHE A 440 -1.31 -12.20 -2.35
N LEU A 441 -0.29 -12.92 -2.81
CA LEU A 441 1.07 -12.76 -2.32
C LEU A 441 1.55 -11.32 -2.52
N GLN A 442 1.34 -10.76 -3.70
CA GLN A 442 1.68 -9.36 -3.99
C GLN A 442 0.91 -8.39 -3.09
N LEU A 443 -0.38 -8.64 -2.87
CA LEU A 443 -1.22 -7.83 -1.98
C LEU A 443 -0.66 -7.86 -0.54
N MET A 444 -0.39 -9.04 -0.02
CA MET A 444 0.10 -9.21 1.35
C MET A 444 1.47 -8.54 1.56
N MET A 445 2.40 -8.72 0.61
CA MET A 445 3.70 -8.05 0.67
C MET A 445 3.59 -6.53 0.56
N ALA A 446 2.69 -6.02 -0.28
CA ALA A 446 2.39 -4.59 -0.36
C ALA A 446 1.84 -4.05 0.98
N LEU A 447 1.01 -4.82 1.67
CA LEU A 447 0.47 -4.45 2.98
C LEU A 447 1.54 -4.44 4.09
N GLU A 448 2.66 -5.16 3.93
CA GLU A 448 3.78 -5.07 4.86
C GLU A 448 4.37 -3.64 4.89
N CYS A 449 4.37 -2.91 3.78
CA CYS A 449 4.92 -1.56 3.66
C CYS A 449 4.13 -0.48 4.43
N ASP A 450 4.75 0.68 4.64
CA ASP A 450 4.17 1.78 5.43
C ASP A 450 3.75 2.98 4.57
N LEU A 451 4.40 3.23 3.43
CA LEU A 451 3.95 4.22 2.43
C LEU A 451 3.32 3.51 1.24
N MET A 452 2.12 3.88 0.83
CA MET A 452 1.47 3.32 -0.36
C MET A 452 1.46 4.34 -1.50
N ILE A 453 1.81 3.90 -2.70
CA ILE A 453 1.78 4.72 -3.91
C ILE A 453 1.10 3.93 -5.01
N GLY A 454 0.08 4.53 -5.60
CA GLY A 454 -0.77 3.88 -6.58
C GLY A 454 -1.73 4.87 -7.24
N THR A 455 -2.71 4.32 -7.93
CA THR A 455 -3.80 5.07 -8.58
C THR A 455 -5.15 4.55 -8.11
N ARG A 456 -5.99 5.37 -7.45
CA ARG A 456 -7.31 4.89 -6.95
C ARG A 456 -8.31 4.56 -8.05
N ALA A 457 -8.04 4.94 -9.30
CA ALA A 457 -8.77 4.44 -10.45
C ALA A 457 -8.64 2.90 -10.60
N SER A 458 -7.55 2.29 -10.12
CA SER A 458 -7.38 0.83 -10.11
C SER A 458 -8.15 0.17 -8.97
N GLY A 459 -8.97 -0.84 -9.27
CA GLY A 459 -9.63 -1.66 -8.25
C GLY A 459 -8.64 -2.33 -7.28
N TRP A 460 -7.45 -2.70 -7.76
CA TRP A 460 -6.38 -3.28 -6.95
C TRP A 460 -5.84 -2.30 -5.91
N ASN A 461 -5.54 -1.06 -6.33
CA ASN A 461 -5.07 -0.02 -5.41
C ASN A 461 -6.13 0.37 -4.39
N ARG A 462 -7.40 0.37 -4.80
CA ARG A 462 -8.52 0.56 -3.87
C ARG A 462 -8.59 -0.54 -2.82
N LEU A 463 -8.37 -1.80 -3.19
CA LEU A 463 -8.24 -2.88 -2.22
C LEU A 463 -7.04 -2.65 -1.29
N LEU A 464 -5.87 -2.33 -1.83
CA LEU A 464 -4.69 -2.05 -1.01
C LEU A 464 -4.94 -0.93 0.02
N ASP A 465 -5.56 0.17 -0.42
CA ASP A 465 -5.91 1.32 0.43
C ASP A 465 -6.93 0.94 1.51
N ASN A 466 -7.91 0.09 1.18
CA ASN A 466 -8.92 -0.37 2.13
C ASN A 466 -8.35 -1.36 3.16
N LEU A 467 -7.58 -2.34 2.70
CA LEU A 467 -7.09 -3.43 3.53
C LEU A 467 -5.96 -2.98 4.45
N ARG A 468 -5.08 -2.06 4.04
CA ARG A 468 -4.08 -1.48 4.96
C ARG A 468 -4.75 -0.84 6.17
N CYS A 469 -5.93 -0.26 5.98
CA CYS A 469 -6.69 0.39 7.04
C CYS A 469 -7.29 -0.64 8.00
N GLY A 470 -8.02 -1.63 7.48
CA GLY A 470 -8.78 -2.58 8.31
C GLY A 470 -8.01 -3.79 8.81
N TRP A 471 -6.95 -4.23 8.11
CA TRP A 471 -6.16 -5.40 8.48
C TRP A 471 -4.91 -5.07 9.30
N LEU A 472 -4.40 -3.85 9.20
CA LEU A 472 -3.11 -3.51 9.83
C LEU A 472 -3.14 -2.21 10.63
N ALA A 473 -4.31 -1.55 10.73
CA ALA A 473 -4.43 -0.23 11.36
C ALA A 473 -3.42 0.77 10.78
N LYS A 474 -3.28 0.79 9.45
CA LYS A 474 -2.41 1.74 8.75
C LYS A 474 -3.19 2.86 8.10
N CYS A 475 -4.42 3.18 8.50
CA CYS A 475 -5.25 4.20 7.84
C CYS A 475 -4.63 5.60 7.87
N GLN A 476 -3.92 5.93 8.95
CA GLN A 476 -3.19 7.20 9.10
C GLN A 476 -1.89 7.27 8.31
N GLN A 477 -1.42 6.13 7.81
CA GLN A 477 -0.25 6.12 6.94
C GLN A 477 -0.58 6.74 5.57
N PRO A 478 0.40 7.34 4.88
CA PRO A 478 0.17 8.00 3.61
C PRO A 478 -0.18 7.01 2.50
N PHE A 479 -1.20 7.36 1.71
CA PHE A 479 -1.39 6.83 0.36
C PHE A 479 -1.28 8.00 -0.61
N ILE A 480 -0.33 7.92 -1.52
CA ILE A 480 -0.11 8.92 -2.56
C ILE A 480 -0.76 8.43 -3.85
N ASP A 481 -1.78 9.16 -4.28
CA ASP A 481 -2.39 8.94 -5.59
C ASP A 481 -1.58 9.64 -6.67
N VAL A 482 -1.23 8.93 -7.74
CA VAL A 482 -0.57 9.50 -8.93
C VAL A 482 -1.53 9.63 -10.12
N GLY A 483 -2.81 9.34 -9.90
CA GLY A 483 -3.91 9.54 -10.85
C GLY A 483 -4.13 11.01 -11.21
N ASP A 484 -5.00 11.28 -12.17
CA ASP A 484 -5.22 12.65 -12.68
C ASP A 484 -6.05 13.52 -11.72
N ASP A 485 -7.00 12.93 -10.98
CA ASP A 485 -7.96 13.70 -10.19
C ASP A 485 -7.55 13.86 -8.71
N GLU A 486 -6.53 13.14 -8.21
CA GLU A 486 -6.05 13.13 -6.81
C GLU A 486 -7.17 13.19 -5.73
N ASP A 487 -8.37 12.70 -6.04
CA ASP A 487 -9.57 12.86 -5.23
C ASP A 487 -10.36 11.54 -5.13
N TRP A 488 -11.17 11.47 -4.09
CA TRP A 488 -12.04 10.37 -3.70
C TRP A 488 -13.46 10.54 -4.27
N VAL A 489 -13.74 11.68 -4.88
CA VAL A 489 -15.01 11.94 -5.57
C VAL A 489 -15.14 10.89 -6.68
N PHE A 490 -16.26 10.16 -6.67
CA PHE A 490 -16.51 9.02 -7.55
C PHE A 490 -15.62 7.78 -7.31
N TYR A 491 -15.03 7.62 -6.13
CA TYR A 491 -14.38 6.37 -5.73
C TYR A 491 -15.33 5.21 -6.05
N GLY A 492 -14.96 4.39 -7.06
CA GLY A 492 -15.76 3.28 -7.62
C GLY A 492 -17.18 3.61 -8.05
N ILE A 493 -17.37 4.69 -8.81
CA ILE A 493 -18.36 4.72 -9.90
C ILE A 493 -17.74 4.08 -11.14
#